data_AF-A0A8J8NQI8-F1
#
_entry.id   AF-A0A8J8NQI8-F1
#
_cell.length_a   1.000
_cell.length_b   1.000
_cell.length_c   1.000
_cell.angle_alpha   90.00
_cell.angle_beta   90.00
_cell.angle_gamma   90.00
#
_symmetry.space_group_name_H-M   'P 1'
#
loop_
_entity.id
_entity.type
_entity.pdbx_description
1 polymer ?
#
loop_
_entity_poly.entity_id
_entity_poly.type
_entity_poly.pdbx_seq_one_letter_code
_entity_poly.pdbx_strand_id
1 'polypeptide(L)'
;MKTPIYSKIMDQNYTADTTIPLDGSGTGVAIFYKKSLEFPPSMMDILGIIFLLGMSFLANAGGLGGGGLLTPFMMIFLKLSIFECVPVANFFGWLAAATRFVVNYRQKHPNPLKAADGKVSLEYEIVTLAMPLLYLGTLFGVQIGTQLSETQLAISLSSVMFFVTYKTTQKAIKMYKEEKAGKDAQQIQMTTIISKETEQQTQNILLVDIIQPEIQKQITYSTELQQIVDNEAKHFPPKRVIKYLITLAMLFITSMCMGTKYQQKRLVDPYVSYVILAIFIIYTVISTFFNCKELRRIHMVKRRDGYVYDKADITFEDNKSLAFVVLNCFIAGMLGGIVGIAGGIILGPLFLQMGMLPVVVAATNQYLALISTTSVTSQFIQVNRLVKITGKQSIIVFTLALVLGISFIALPLKYLIQ
;
A
#
# COMPACT_ATOMS: atom_id res chain seq x y z
N MET A 1 15.14 -60.16 16.16
CA MET A 1 15.27 -58.79 16.68
C MET A 1 15.02 -57.81 15.55
N LYS A 2 13.84 -57.19 15.51
CA LYS A 2 13.50 -56.14 14.54
C LYS A 2 14.02 -54.82 15.11
N THR A 3 15.05 -54.26 14.49
CA THR A 3 15.45 -52.87 14.72
C THR A 3 14.25 -51.95 14.45
N PRO A 4 13.83 -51.09 15.39
CA PRO A 4 12.74 -50.18 15.15
C PRO A 4 13.16 -49.11 14.13
N ILE A 5 12.20 -48.68 13.32
CA ILE A 5 12.33 -47.76 12.17
C ILE A 5 12.59 -46.31 12.65
N TYR A 6 13.51 -46.11 13.59
CA TYR A 6 13.89 -44.79 14.09
C TYR A 6 15.20 -44.26 13.50
N SER A 7 15.93 -45.06 12.72
CA SER A 7 17.27 -44.70 12.25
C SER A 7 17.33 -44.14 10.83
N LYS A 8 16.21 -43.84 10.16
CA LYS A 8 16.21 -43.51 8.72
C LYS A 8 15.59 -42.19 8.28
N ILE A 9 15.16 -41.34 9.21
CA ILE A 9 14.66 -39.98 8.90
C ILE A 9 15.29 -38.96 9.85
N MET A 10 16.60 -39.02 10.04
CA MET A 10 17.37 -37.88 10.54
C MET A 10 17.80 -37.05 9.33
N ASP A 11 16.82 -36.45 8.66
CA ASP A 11 17.10 -35.40 7.69
C ASP A 11 17.51 -34.16 8.50
N GLN A 12 18.65 -33.53 8.17
CA GLN A 12 19.27 -32.44 8.97
C GLN A 12 18.38 -31.19 9.17
N ASN A 13 17.19 -31.18 8.58
CA ASN A 13 16.26 -30.07 8.49
C ASN A 13 15.12 -30.12 9.51
N TYR A 14 15.02 -31.14 10.37
CA TYR A 14 13.90 -31.26 11.31
C TYR A 14 14.35 -31.51 12.76
N THR A 15 13.72 -30.82 13.72
CA THR A 15 13.81 -31.12 15.16
C THR A 15 12.52 -31.78 15.62
N ALA A 16 12.64 -32.91 16.33
CA ALA A 16 11.51 -33.61 16.95
C ALA A 16 11.28 -33.08 18.38
N ASP A 17 10.03 -32.76 18.71
CA ASP A 17 9.63 -32.48 20.09
C ASP A 17 9.20 -33.80 20.75
N THR A 18 9.93 -34.25 21.77
CA THR A 18 9.75 -35.57 22.41
C THR A 18 8.83 -35.53 23.64
N THR A 19 8.08 -34.45 23.84
CA THR A 19 7.33 -34.20 25.09
C THR A 19 5.89 -34.71 25.12
N ILE A 20 5.42 -35.45 24.11
CA ILE A 20 4.09 -36.08 24.13
C ILE A 20 4.21 -37.46 24.82
N PRO A 21 3.46 -37.73 25.90
CA PRO A 21 3.46 -39.05 26.52
C PRO A 21 2.99 -40.09 25.51
N LEU A 22 3.74 -41.19 25.39
CA LEU A 22 3.33 -42.37 24.65
C LEU A 22 1.96 -42.80 25.20
N ASP A 23 0.95 -42.84 24.34
CA ASP A 23 -0.21 -43.64 24.67
C ASP A 23 0.26 -45.10 24.76
N GLY A 24 -0.39 -45.91 25.59
CA GLY A 24 0.02 -47.29 25.89
C GLY A 24 0.03 -48.26 24.68
N SER A 25 -0.11 -47.75 23.45
CA SER A 25 -0.01 -48.48 22.19
C SER A 25 1.38 -48.42 21.53
N GLY A 26 2.30 -47.61 22.07
CA GLY A 26 3.68 -47.53 21.58
C GLY A 26 3.85 -46.75 20.27
N THR A 27 2.82 -46.04 19.81
CA THR A 27 2.91 -45.13 18.65
C THR A 27 2.98 -43.67 19.10
N GLY A 28 4.20 -43.18 19.34
CA GLY A 28 4.43 -41.74 19.51
C GLY A 28 4.38 -41.01 18.16
N VAL A 29 3.49 -40.03 18.03
CA VAL A 29 3.50 -39.10 16.88
C VAL A 29 4.59 -38.06 17.13
N ALA A 30 5.74 -38.22 16.47
CA ALA A 30 6.77 -37.19 16.46
C ALA A 30 6.32 -36.04 15.54
N ILE A 31 6.11 -34.85 16.11
CA ILE A 31 5.90 -33.63 15.32
C ILE A 31 7.28 -33.07 14.96
N PHE A 32 7.58 -33.06 13.66
CA PHE A 32 8.84 -32.56 13.13
C PHE A 32 8.67 -31.10 12.72
N TYR A 33 9.41 -30.19 13.36
CA TYR A 33 9.45 -28.78 12.98
C TYR A 33 10.65 -28.51 12.07
N LYS A 34 10.44 -27.77 10.98
CA LYS A 34 11.52 -27.31 10.09
C LYS A 34 12.48 -26.44 10.90
N LYS A 35 13.78 -26.74 10.82
CA LYS A 35 14.85 -26.08 11.58
C LYS A 35 14.83 -24.57 11.31
N SER A 36 14.69 -23.80 12.38
CA SER A 36 14.85 -22.35 12.40
C SER A 36 16.26 -21.92 11.97
N LEU A 37 16.40 -20.66 11.53
CA LEU A 37 17.67 -19.95 11.30
C LEU A 37 18.73 -20.44 12.29
N GLU A 38 19.82 -21.01 11.76
CA GLU A 38 20.89 -21.56 12.58
C GLU A 38 21.51 -20.42 13.41
N PHE A 39 21.79 -20.65 14.69
CA PHE A 39 22.55 -19.72 15.51
C PHE A 39 23.92 -20.34 15.77
N PRO A 40 25.03 -19.70 15.37
CA PRO A 40 25.13 -18.35 14.78
C PRO A 40 24.54 -18.26 13.35
N PRO A 41 24.01 -17.07 12.96
CA PRO A 41 23.42 -16.87 11.64
C PRO A 41 24.45 -17.10 10.53
N SER A 42 24.00 -17.70 9.43
CA SER A 42 24.87 -17.92 8.27
C SER A 42 25.21 -16.58 7.59
N MET A 43 26.31 -16.54 6.84
CA MET A 43 26.68 -15.35 6.06
C MET A 43 25.60 -14.95 5.06
N MET A 44 24.84 -15.92 4.52
CA MET A 44 23.71 -15.67 3.63
C MET A 44 22.55 -14.99 4.36
N ASP A 45 22.31 -15.32 5.63
CA ASP A 45 21.28 -14.67 6.45
C ASP A 45 21.68 -13.22 6.74
N ILE A 46 22.95 -12.95 7.07
CA ILE A 46 23.46 -11.60 7.33
C ILE A 46 23.38 -10.74 6.06
N LEU A 47 23.84 -11.25 4.92
CA LEU A 47 23.74 -10.55 3.64
C LEU A 47 22.28 -10.31 3.24
N GLY A 48 21.42 -11.30 3.45
CA GLY A 48 19.99 -11.19 3.21
C GLY A 48 19.34 -10.10 4.04
N ILE A 49 19.67 -10.04 5.33
CA ILE A 49 19.22 -8.99 6.25
C ILE A 49 19.64 -7.62 5.71
N ILE A 50 20.92 -7.40 5.42
CA ILE A 50 21.44 -6.13 4.89
C ILE A 50 20.74 -5.75 3.58
N PHE A 51 20.52 -6.72 2.69
CA PHE A 51 19.81 -6.49 1.43
C PHE A 51 18.35 -6.07 1.66
N LEU A 52 17.64 -6.74 2.58
CA LEU A 52 16.27 -6.39 2.97
C LEU A 52 16.22 -4.99 3.59
N LEU A 53 17.25 -4.57 4.35
CA LEU A 53 17.38 -3.20 4.86
C LEU A 53 17.44 -2.18 3.70
N GLY A 54 18.33 -2.43 2.73
CA GLY A 54 18.49 -1.56 1.56
C GLY A 54 17.20 -1.45 0.74
N MET A 55 16.58 -2.58 0.40
CA MET A 55 15.32 -2.61 -0.36
C MET A 55 14.20 -1.86 0.34
N SER A 56 14.09 -2.00 1.66
CA SER A 56 13.11 -1.29 2.48
C SER A 56 13.31 0.22 2.43
N PHE A 57 14.57 0.67 2.51
CA PHE A 57 14.92 2.09 2.39
C PHE A 57 14.48 2.66 1.05
N LEU A 58 14.84 2.00 -0.06
CA LEU A 58 14.46 2.42 -1.41
C LEU A 58 12.93 2.45 -1.60
N ALA A 59 12.23 1.40 -1.14
CA ALA A 59 10.79 1.30 -1.27
C ALA A 59 10.05 2.41 -0.50
N ASN A 60 10.55 2.78 0.68
CA ASN A 60 9.95 3.86 1.45
C ASN A 60 10.29 5.24 0.86
N ALA A 61 11.53 5.45 0.40
CA ALA A 61 11.90 6.68 -0.31
C ALA A 61 10.98 6.92 -1.52
N GLY A 62 10.71 5.87 -2.29
CA GLY A 62 9.77 5.87 -3.42
C GLY A 62 8.29 5.92 -3.04
N GLY A 63 7.93 5.81 -1.76
CA GLY A 63 6.54 5.89 -1.29
C GLY A 63 5.66 4.71 -1.69
N LEU A 64 6.23 3.53 -1.94
CA LEU A 64 5.50 2.33 -2.36
C LEU A 64 4.95 1.50 -1.19
N GLY A 65 5.41 1.71 0.05
CA GLY A 65 5.01 0.89 1.21
C GLY A 65 5.64 -0.51 1.14
N GLY A 66 6.86 -0.65 1.65
CA GLY A 66 7.80 -1.72 1.28
C GLY A 66 7.48 -3.17 1.67
N GLY A 67 6.34 -3.44 2.33
CA GLY A 67 6.05 -4.78 2.87
C GLY A 67 6.03 -5.90 1.83
N GLY A 68 5.18 -5.78 0.82
CA GLY A 68 5.02 -6.84 -0.19
C GLY A 68 6.25 -7.10 -1.06
N LEU A 69 7.17 -6.13 -1.17
CA LEU A 69 8.42 -6.28 -1.91
C LEU A 69 9.41 -7.19 -1.20
N LEU A 70 9.33 -7.32 0.13
CA LEU A 70 10.27 -8.12 0.91
C LEU A 70 9.96 -9.62 0.86
N THR A 71 8.70 -10.01 0.67
CA THR A 71 8.25 -11.40 0.66
C THR A 71 9.13 -12.33 -0.19
N PRO A 72 9.39 -12.06 -1.49
CA PRO A 72 10.23 -12.94 -2.31
C PRO A 72 11.67 -13.04 -1.81
N PHE A 73 12.25 -11.93 -1.31
CA PHE A 73 13.62 -11.92 -0.82
C PHE A 73 13.76 -12.62 0.52
N MET A 74 12.77 -12.53 1.40
CA MET A 74 12.74 -13.30 2.65
C MET A 74 12.69 -14.81 2.37
N MET A 75 11.92 -15.25 1.38
CA MET A 75 11.91 -16.66 0.98
C MET A 75 13.28 -17.13 0.46
N ILE A 76 13.96 -16.30 -0.35
CA ILE A 76 15.26 -16.66 -0.95
C ILE A 76 16.38 -16.66 0.09
N PHE A 77 16.54 -15.58 0.84
CA PHE A 77 17.68 -15.41 1.74
C PHE A 77 17.51 -16.11 3.08
N LEU A 78 16.31 -16.05 3.66
CA LEU A 78 16.04 -16.59 5.00
C LEU A 78 15.43 -18.00 4.95
N LYS A 79 15.21 -18.55 3.74
CA LYS A 79 14.65 -19.89 3.48
C LYS A 79 13.32 -20.18 4.21
N LEU A 80 12.59 -19.11 4.51
CA LEU A 80 11.28 -19.13 5.16
C LEU A 80 10.21 -19.56 4.17
N SER A 81 9.17 -20.24 4.68
CA SER A 81 7.98 -20.56 3.88
C SER A 81 7.23 -19.28 3.51
N ILE A 82 6.43 -19.33 2.45
CA ILE A 82 5.61 -18.18 2.05
C ILE A 82 4.60 -17.79 3.14
N PHE A 83 4.15 -18.76 3.93
CA PHE A 83 3.21 -18.57 5.05
C PHE A 83 3.85 -17.83 6.23
N GLU A 84 5.17 -17.92 6.39
CA GLU A 84 5.91 -17.14 7.39
C GLU A 84 6.28 -15.75 6.84
N CYS A 85 6.67 -15.69 5.56
CA CYS A 85 7.09 -14.44 4.92
C CYS A 85 5.95 -13.44 4.81
N VAL A 86 4.79 -13.85 4.28
CA VAL A 86 3.67 -12.94 3.96
C VAL A 86 3.19 -12.14 5.19
N PRO A 87 2.93 -12.76 6.36
CA PRO A 87 2.48 -12.00 7.53
C PRO A 87 3.56 -11.06 8.09
N VAL A 88 4.82 -11.50 8.10
CA VAL A 88 5.97 -10.66 8.51
C VAL A 88 6.12 -9.46 7.57
N ALA A 89 6.04 -9.67 6.26
CA ALA A 89 6.14 -8.62 5.25
C ALA A 89 4.99 -7.61 5.37
N ASN A 90 3.77 -8.06 5.67
CA ASN A 90 2.63 -7.18 5.85
C ASN A 90 2.73 -6.33 7.12
N PHE A 91 3.20 -6.91 8.23
CA PHE A 91 3.49 -6.14 9.44
C PHE A 91 4.57 -5.09 9.20
N PHE A 92 5.62 -5.47 8.47
CA PHE A 92 6.67 -4.55 8.06
C PHE A 92 6.14 -3.41 7.19
N GLY A 93 5.33 -3.74 6.19
CA GLY A 93 4.68 -2.76 5.31
C GLY A 93 3.77 -1.80 6.06
N TRP A 94 3.04 -2.31 7.06
CA TRP A 94 2.21 -1.50 7.94
C TRP A 94 3.07 -0.50 8.73
N LEU A 95 4.15 -0.95 9.37
CA LEU A 95 5.05 -0.09 10.15
C LEU A 95 5.69 0.98 9.27
N ALA A 96 6.18 0.61 8.08
CA ALA A 96 6.77 1.55 7.13
C ALA A 96 5.75 2.60 6.65
N ALA A 97 4.53 2.17 6.32
CA ALA A 97 3.45 3.07 5.91
C ALA A 97 3.00 4.00 7.06
N ALA A 98 2.94 3.49 8.30
CA ALA A 98 2.60 4.26 9.48
C ALA A 98 3.66 5.33 9.77
N THR A 99 4.94 4.96 9.83
CA THR A 99 6.04 5.91 10.07
C THR A 99 6.07 6.99 8.99
N ARG A 100 5.91 6.62 7.72
CA ARG A 100 5.92 7.59 6.64
C ARG A 100 4.69 8.49 6.63
N PHE A 101 3.52 7.97 6.99
CA PHE A 101 2.33 8.79 7.19
C PHE A 101 2.54 9.81 8.31
N VAL A 102 3.17 9.44 9.43
CA VAL A 102 3.49 10.36 10.53
C VAL A 102 4.48 11.44 10.08
N VAL A 103 5.57 11.07 9.39
CA VAL A 103 6.58 12.03 8.89
C VAL A 103 5.98 13.00 7.87
N ASN A 104 5.15 12.49 6.95
CA ASN A 104 4.53 13.29 5.90
C ASN A 104 3.17 13.89 6.31
N TYR A 105 2.79 13.80 7.59
CA TYR A 105 1.49 14.28 8.07
C TYR A 105 1.29 15.79 7.87
N ARG A 106 2.37 16.55 7.67
CA ARG A 106 2.29 17.99 7.38
C ARG A 106 2.56 18.33 5.91
N GLN A 107 2.65 17.31 5.05
CA GLN A 107 2.96 17.50 3.65
C GLN A 107 1.73 18.02 2.87
N LYS A 108 1.83 19.27 2.41
CA LYS A 108 0.81 19.92 1.58
C LYS A 108 0.93 19.54 0.11
N HIS A 109 -0.11 19.84 -0.66
CA HIS A 109 -0.13 19.65 -2.11
C HIS A 109 0.99 20.47 -2.79
N PRO A 110 1.69 19.96 -3.84
CA PRO A 110 2.79 20.67 -4.49
C PRO A 110 2.41 22.01 -5.14
N ASN A 111 1.18 22.12 -5.64
CA ASN A 111 0.66 23.36 -6.22
C ASN A 111 0.49 24.45 -5.13
N PRO A 112 1.12 25.63 -5.30
CA PRO A 112 1.07 26.72 -4.31
C PRO A 112 -0.35 27.19 -3.96
N LEU A 113 -1.26 27.25 -4.94
CA LEU A 113 -2.64 27.71 -4.71
C LEU A 113 -3.37 26.75 -3.77
N LYS A 114 -3.27 25.45 -4.03
CA LYS A 114 -3.87 24.42 -3.17
C LYS A 114 -3.19 24.30 -1.82
N ALA A 115 -1.89 24.56 -1.75
CA ALA A 115 -1.16 24.59 -0.48
C ALA A 115 -1.61 25.77 0.40
N ALA A 116 -1.97 26.90 -0.21
CA ALA A 116 -2.56 28.05 0.47
C ALA A 116 -3.93 27.71 1.07
N ASP A 117 -4.75 26.94 0.33
CA ASP A 117 -6.03 26.38 0.80
C ASP A 117 -5.87 25.28 1.87
N GLY A 118 -4.63 24.93 2.23
CA GLY A 118 -4.34 23.89 3.21
C GLY A 118 -4.52 22.46 2.69
N LYS A 119 -4.75 22.27 1.38
CA LYS A 119 -4.94 20.95 0.78
C LYS A 119 -3.71 20.08 1.01
N VAL A 120 -3.96 18.89 1.54
CA VAL A 120 -2.96 17.86 1.82
C VAL A 120 -2.54 17.13 0.54
N SER A 121 -1.35 16.52 0.53
CA SER A 121 -0.90 15.72 -0.61
C SER A 121 -1.70 14.42 -0.83
N LEU A 122 -2.52 14.02 0.14
CA LEU A 122 -3.31 12.78 0.10
C LEU A 122 -4.66 13.00 -0.57
N GLU A 123 -4.95 12.27 -1.65
CA GLU A 123 -6.22 12.39 -2.38
C GLU A 123 -7.30 11.46 -1.82
N TYR A 124 -7.97 11.91 -0.77
CA TYR A 124 -8.98 11.14 -0.04
C TYR A 124 -10.19 10.72 -0.87
N GLU A 125 -10.51 11.45 -1.93
CA GLU A 125 -11.61 11.10 -2.83
C GLU A 125 -11.37 9.74 -3.48
N ILE A 126 -10.13 9.51 -3.94
CA ILE A 126 -9.70 8.27 -4.58
C ILE A 126 -9.65 7.14 -3.58
N VAL A 127 -9.15 7.41 -2.37
CA VAL A 127 -9.19 6.44 -1.27
C VAL A 127 -10.64 6.05 -0.93
N THR A 128 -11.55 7.03 -0.86
CA THR A 128 -12.97 6.81 -0.53
C THR A 128 -13.63 5.90 -1.56
N LEU A 129 -13.27 6.11 -2.83
CA LEU A 129 -13.74 5.32 -3.94
C LEU A 129 -13.12 3.91 -3.97
N ALA A 130 -11.83 3.79 -3.70
CA ALA A 130 -11.07 2.54 -3.83
C ALA A 130 -11.41 1.52 -2.74
N MET A 131 -11.59 1.94 -1.49
CA MET A 131 -11.60 1.04 -0.32
C MET A 131 -12.66 -0.08 -0.37
N PRO A 132 -13.95 0.17 -0.68
CA PRO A 132 -14.96 -0.89 -0.62
C PRO A 132 -14.67 -2.04 -1.58
N LEU A 133 -14.34 -1.74 -2.84
CA LEU A 133 -14.03 -2.77 -3.82
C LEU A 133 -12.62 -3.34 -3.68
N LEU A 134 -11.66 -2.54 -3.19
CA LEU A 134 -10.33 -3.05 -2.84
C LEU A 134 -10.45 -4.15 -1.78
N TYR A 135 -11.20 -3.91 -0.71
CA TYR A 135 -11.43 -4.87 0.35
C TYR A 135 -12.25 -6.09 -0.10
N LEU A 136 -13.27 -5.87 -0.93
CA LEU A 136 -14.01 -6.97 -1.53
C LEU A 136 -13.08 -7.86 -2.36
N GLY A 137 -12.25 -7.25 -3.22
CA GLY A 137 -11.24 -7.94 -3.99
C GLY A 137 -10.29 -8.72 -3.09
N THR A 138 -9.76 -8.10 -2.03
CA THR A 138 -8.87 -8.76 -1.07
C THR A 138 -9.51 -9.99 -0.44
N LEU A 139 -10.78 -9.94 -0.05
CA LEU A 139 -11.49 -11.10 0.48
C LEU A 139 -11.53 -12.25 -0.54
N PHE A 140 -11.97 -11.98 -1.78
CA PHE A 140 -11.97 -13.00 -2.84
C PHE A 140 -10.57 -13.55 -3.10
N GLY A 141 -9.58 -12.67 -3.15
CA GLY A 141 -8.18 -13.05 -3.34
C GLY A 141 -7.68 -13.99 -2.26
N VAL A 142 -7.95 -13.68 -0.98
CA VAL A 142 -7.57 -14.55 0.15
C VAL A 142 -8.23 -15.92 0.01
N GLN A 143 -9.53 -15.98 -0.32
CA GLN A 143 -10.24 -17.24 -0.51
C GLN A 143 -9.69 -18.07 -1.66
N ILE A 144 -9.31 -17.45 -2.80
CA ILE A 144 -8.60 -18.13 -3.89
C ILE A 144 -7.23 -18.62 -3.41
N GLY A 145 -6.47 -17.78 -2.71
CA GLY A 145 -5.14 -18.11 -2.19
C GLY A 145 -5.13 -19.28 -1.19
N THR A 146 -6.24 -19.52 -0.47
CA THR A 146 -6.39 -20.70 0.40
C THR A 146 -6.42 -22.02 -0.37
N GLN A 147 -6.86 -22.02 -1.61
CA GLN A 147 -6.99 -23.21 -2.45
C GLN A 147 -5.70 -23.55 -3.21
N LEU A 148 -4.77 -22.59 -3.30
CA LEU A 148 -3.50 -22.76 -4.00
C LEU A 148 -2.47 -23.49 -3.14
N SER A 149 -1.62 -24.32 -3.75
CA SER A 149 -0.43 -24.86 -3.10
C SER A 149 0.62 -23.77 -2.84
N GLU A 150 1.63 -24.05 -2.00
CA GLU A 150 2.72 -23.10 -1.72
C GLU A 150 3.46 -22.68 -3.01
N THR A 151 3.74 -23.63 -3.90
CA THR A 151 4.37 -23.37 -5.20
C THR A 151 3.50 -22.49 -6.09
N GLN A 152 2.19 -22.75 -6.17
CA GLN A 152 1.27 -21.94 -6.96
C GLN A 152 1.16 -20.50 -6.43
N LEU A 153 1.21 -20.34 -5.11
CA LEU A 153 1.22 -19.03 -4.47
C LEU A 153 2.52 -18.26 -4.76
N ALA A 154 3.67 -18.94 -4.73
CA ALA A 154 4.96 -18.36 -5.09
C ALA A 154 5.04 -17.96 -6.59
N ILE A 155 4.48 -18.77 -7.49
CA ILE A 155 4.38 -18.44 -8.93
C ILE A 155 3.48 -17.21 -9.13
N SER A 156 2.34 -17.17 -8.43
CA SER A 156 1.40 -16.04 -8.48
C SER A 156 2.06 -14.75 -7.96
N LEU A 157 2.79 -14.84 -6.83
CA LEU A 157 3.60 -13.74 -6.29
C LEU A 157 4.62 -13.23 -7.30
N SER A 158 5.40 -14.15 -7.88
CA SER A 158 6.43 -13.82 -8.86
C SER A 158 5.85 -13.16 -10.10
N SER A 159 4.70 -13.64 -10.57
CA SER A 159 3.98 -13.09 -11.74
C SER A 159 3.48 -11.67 -11.48
N VAL A 160 2.85 -11.43 -10.32
CA VAL A 160 2.37 -10.09 -9.93
C VAL A 160 3.55 -9.14 -9.74
N MET A 161 4.63 -9.58 -9.09
CA MET A 161 5.84 -8.78 -8.91
C MET A 161 6.49 -8.42 -10.24
N PHE A 162 6.57 -9.36 -11.18
CA PHE A 162 7.09 -9.10 -12.52
C PHE A 162 6.23 -8.05 -13.24
N PHE A 163 4.89 -8.22 -13.22
CA PHE A 163 3.98 -7.27 -13.86
C PHE A 163 4.08 -5.86 -13.28
N VAL A 164 4.06 -5.74 -11.95
CA VAL A 164 4.19 -4.44 -11.25
C VAL A 164 5.55 -3.81 -11.56
N THR A 165 6.63 -4.60 -11.54
CA THR A 165 7.98 -4.12 -11.87
C THR A 165 8.02 -3.60 -13.31
N TYR A 166 7.52 -4.38 -14.27
CA TYR A 166 7.47 -3.99 -15.67
C TYR A 166 6.70 -2.67 -15.89
N LYS A 167 5.49 -2.56 -15.34
CA LYS A 167 4.67 -1.34 -15.46
C LYS A 167 5.31 -0.14 -14.78
N THR A 168 5.92 -0.34 -13.62
CA THR A 168 6.61 0.71 -12.87
C THR A 168 7.83 1.21 -13.64
N THR A 169 8.66 0.31 -14.17
CA THR A 169 9.83 0.65 -14.98
C THR A 169 9.45 1.39 -16.25
N GLN A 170 8.43 0.94 -16.97
CA GLN A 170 7.93 1.65 -18.15
C GLN A 170 7.50 3.09 -17.82
N LYS A 171 6.77 3.27 -16.72
CA LYS A 171 6.31 4.60 -16.31
C LYS A 171 7.47 5.47 -15.82
N ALA A 172 8.43 4.90 -15.09
CA ALA A 172 9.64 5.60 -14.66
C ALA A 172 10.46 6.11 -15.86
N ILE A 173 10.67 5.27 -16.88
CA ILE A 173 11.36 5.68 -18.12
C ILE A 173 10.59 6.79 -18.85
N LYS A 174 9.26 6.68 -18.93
CA LYS A 174 8.42 7.71 -19.57
C LYS A 174 8.54 9.05 -18.85
N MET A 175 8.41 9.05 -17.52
CA MET A 175 8.54 10.27 -16.70
C MET A 175 9.94 10.88 -16.81
N TYR A 176 11.00 10.06 -16.80
CA TYR A 176 12.37 10.53 -16.98
C TYR A 176 12.59 11.24 -18.33
N LYS A 177 12.00 10.70 -19.41
CA LYS A 177 12.05 11.34 -20.73
C LYS A 177 11.26 12.66 -20.77
N GLU A 178 10.08 12.69 -20.15
CA GLU A 178 9.24 13.89 -20.05
C GLU A 178 9.94 15.00 -19.24
N GLU A 179 10.60 14.65 -18.13
CA GLU A 179 11.38 15.58 -17.32
C GLU A 179 12.59 16.14 -18.08
N LYS A 180 13.31 15.30 -18.83
CA LYS A 180 14.45 15.74 -19.63
C LYS A 180 14.01 16.68 -20.76
N ALA A 181 12.99 16.30 -21.52
CA ALA A 181 12.44 17.13 -22.59
C ALA A 181 11.87 18.47 -22.06
N GLY A 182 11.26 18.47 -20.87
CA GLY A 182 10.78 19.68 -20.22
C GLY A 182 11.90 20.63 -19.80
N LYS A 183 13.01 20.09 -19.26
CA LYS A 183 14.20 20.89 -18.93
C LYS A 183 14.85 21.47 -20.18
N ASP A 184 14.96 20.69 -21.25
CA ASP A 184 15.52 21.14 -22.53
C ASP A 184 14.62 22.25 -23.13
N ALA A 185 13.29 22.09 -23.08
CA ALA A 185 12.33 23.10 -23.57
C ALA A 185 12.32 24.39 -22.71
N GLN A 186 12.45 24.26 -21.38
CA GLN A 186 12.57 25.42 -20.48
C GLN A 186 13.89 26.17 -20.69
N GLN A 187 15.00 25.45 -20.93
CA GLN A 187 16.27 26.07 -21.31
C GLN A 187 16.15 26.78 -22.66
N ILE A 188 15.54 26.16 -23.67
CA ILE A 188 15.31 26.80 -24.98
C ILE A 188 14.42 28.04 -24.83
N GLN A 189 13.35 28.00 -24.04
CA GLN A 189 12.52 29.18 -23.76
C GLN A 189 13.30 30.27 -23.03
N MET A 190 14.07 29.95 -22.00
CA MET A 190 14.91 30.92 -21.28
C MET A 190 15.95 31.55 -22.21
N THR A 191 16.64 30.74 -23.03
CA THR A 191 17.60 31.23 -24.04
C THR A 191 16.91 32.09 -25.11
N THR A 192 15.68 31.75 -25.53
CA THR A 192 14.90 32.53 -26.49
C THR A 192 14.39 33.85 -25.89
N ILE A 193 14.05 33.88 -24.60
CA ILE A 193 13.65 35.09 -23.88
C ILE A 193 14.88 36.00 -23.70
N ILE A 194 16.02 35.45 -23.27
CA ILE A 194 17.29 36.20 -23.15
C ILE A 194 17.73 36.75 -24.52
N SER A 195 17.59 35.98 -25.61
CA SER A 195 17.91 36.47 -26.95
C SER A 195 16.96 37.57 -27.43
N LYS A 196 15.68 37.54 -27.04
CA LYS A 196 14.69 38.58 -27.35
C LYS A 196 14.87 39.83 -26.48
N GLU A 197 15.25 39.68 -25.21
CA GLU A 197 15.59 40.78 -24.32
C GLU A 197 16.87 41.51 -24.75
N THR A 198 17.77 40.82 -25.46
CA THR A 198 18.97 41.43 -26.07
C THR A 198 18.63 42.32 -27.29
N GLU A 199 17.43 42.19 -27.88
CA GLU A 199 16.97 43.03 -29.01
C GLU A 199 15.98 44.15 -28.60
N GLN A 200 15.36 44.09 -27.42
CA GLN A 200 14.29 45.04 -27.02
C GLN A 200 14.66 46.03 -25.90
N GLN A 201 15.90 46.04 -25.42
CA GLN A 201 16.32 46.89 -24.29
C GLN A 201 16.46 48.42 -24.56
N THR A 202 16.07 48.93 -25.73
CA THR A 202 16.23 50.38 -26.02
C THR A 202 14.99 51.24 -25.73
N GLN A 203 13.78 50.72 -25.42
CA GLN A 203 12.62 51.64 -25.39
C GLN A 203 11.51 51.52 -24.34
N ASN A 204 11.50 50.56 -23.41
CA ASN A 204 10.40 50.50 -22.43
C ASN A 204 10.90 50.37 -20.98
N ILE A 205 11.38 51.48 -20.41
CA ILE A 205 11.73 51.57 -18.97
C ILE A 205 10.67 52.34 -18.15
N LEU A 206 9.56 52.84 -18.72
CA LEU A 206 8.70 53.79 -18.00
C LEU A 206 7.21 53.43 -17.79
N LEU A 207 6.78 52.17 -17.90
CA LEU A 207 5.36 51.81 -17.69
C LEU A 207 5.06 50.53 -16.88
N VAL A 208 5.96 50.07 -16.01
CA VAL A 208 5.70 48.83 -15.22
C VAL A 208 5.16 49.10 -13.80
N ASP A 209 5.14 50.34 -13.31
CA ASP A 209 4.76 50.64 -11.92
C ASP A 209 3.25 50.83 -11.65
N ILE A 210 2.33 50.37 -12.51
CA ILE A 210 0.87 50.62 -12.30
C ILE A 210 0.03 49.36 -12.10
N ILE A 211 0.55 48.13 -12.20
CA ILE A 211 -0.34 46.95 -12.08
C ILE A 211 0.21 45.88 -11.14
N GLN A 212 0.08 46.14 -9.84
CA GLN A 212 -0.34 45.15 -8.82
C GLN A 212 -0.65 45.91 -7.52
N PRO A 213 -1.84 45.73 -6.88
CA PRO A 213 -2.51 44.46 -6.69
C PRO A 213 -4.07 44.55 -6.77
N GLU A 214 -4.68 44.41 -7.95
CA GLU A 214 -6.15 44.29 -8.07
C GLU A 214 -6.63 42.92 -8.59
N ILE A 215 -5.70 41.98 -8.81
CA ILE A 215 -6.01 40.58 -9.15
C ILE A 215 -5.66 39.66 -7.97
N GLN A 216 -5.94 40.10 -6.75
CA GLN A 216 -6.23 39.18 -5.65
C GLN A 216 -7.74 39.17 -5.48
N LYS A 217 -8.46 38.73 -6.52
CA LYS A 217 -9.89 38.46 -6.41
C LYS A 217 -10.03 37.44 -5.31
N GLN A 218 -10.51 37.88 -4.15
CA GLN A 218 -10.99 37.06 -3.06
C GLN A 218 -12.10 36.20 -3.69
N ILE A 219 -11.75 34.99 -4.16
CA ILE A 219 -12.74 34.03 -4.63
C ILE A 219 -13.46 33.62 -3.35
N THR A 220 -14.51 34.36 -3.01
CA THR A 220 -15.40 33.99 -1.91
C THR A 220 -16.10 32.72 -2.35
N TYR A 221 -15.53 31.58 -1.99
CA TYR A 221 -16.14 30.28 -2.20
C TYR A 221 -17.54 30.28 -1.57
N SER A 222 -18.48 29.58 -2.20
CA SER A 222 -19.77 29.32 -1.54
C SER A 222 -19.52 28.57 -0.24
N THR A 223 -20.44 28.68 0.73
CA THR A 223 -20.36 27.94 2.00
C THR A 223 -20.19 26.44 1.77
N GLU A 224 -20.75 25.89 0.69
CA GLU A 224 -20.61 24.48 0.32
C GLU A 224 -19.20 24.14 -0.18
N LEU A 225 -18.61 24.97 -1.04
CA LEU A 225 -17.25 24.74 -1.54
C LEU A 225 -16.21 24.96 -0.43
N GLN A 226 -16.42 25.95 0.44
CA GLN A 226 -15.53 26.18 1.58
C GLN A 226 -15.51 24.98 2.53
N GLN A 227 -16.68 24.36 2.80
CA GLN A 227 -16.74 23.11 3.56
C GLN A 227 -15.99 21.96 2.88
N ILE A 228 -16.01 21.87 1.54
CA ILE A 228 -15.27 20.84 0.80
C ILE A 228 -13.76 21.06 0.96
N VAL A 229 -13.29 22.30 0.74
CA VAL A 229 -11.88 22.68 0.89
C VAL A 229 -11.39 22.43 2.33
N ASP A 230 -12.17 22.83 3.34
CA ASP A 230 -11.86 22.59 4.75
C ASP A 230 -11.79 21.09 5.08
N ASN A 231 -12.62 20.27 4.44
CA ASN A 231 -12.59 18.82 4.61
C ASN A 231 -11.40 18.16 3.88
N GLU A 232 -10.92 18.75 2.80
CA GLU A 232 -9.70 18.32 2.08
C GLU A 232 -8.40 18.75 2.78
N ALA A 233 -8.45 19.81 3.57
CA ALA A 233 -7.33 20.23 4.42
C ALA A 233 -7.12 19.30 5.64
N LYS A 234 -8.15 18.55 6.05
CA LYS A 234 -8.10 17.63 7.18
C LYS A 234 -7.55 16.27 6.78
N HIS A 235 -6.62 15.75 7.58
CA HIS A 235 -6.12 14.39 7.39
C HIS A 235 -7.12 13.30 7.84
N PHE A 236 -7.99 13.61 8.80
CA PHE A 236 -8.97 12.64 9.30
C PHE A 236 -10.36 13.25 9.32
N PRO A 237 -10.98 13.47 8.15
CA PRO A 237 -12.38 13.86 8.11
C PRO A 237 -13.22 12.71 8.69
N PRO A 238 -13.92 12.92 9.82
CA PRO A 238 -14.51 11.82 10.61
C PRO A 238 -15.51 11.01 9.78
N LYS A 239 -16.27 11.67 8.90
CA LYS A 239 -17.20 11.01 7.98
C LYS A 239 -16.53 9.99 7.05
N ARG A 240 -15.32 10.28 6.54
CA ARG A 240 -14.60 9.34 5.65
C ARG A 240 -13.96 8.22 6.47
N VAL A 241 -13.35 8.55 7.60
CA VAL A 241 -12.70 7.58 8.49
C VAL A 241 -13.69 6.51 8.99
N ILE A 242 -14.88 6.93 9.42
CA ILE A 242 -15.92 6.00 9.89
C ILE A 242 -16.33 5.02 8.78
N LYS A 243 -16.51 5.49 7.54
CA LYS A 243 -16.83 4.60 6.40
C LYS A 243 -15.75 3.53 6.18
N TYR A 244 -14.47 3.92 6.29
CA TYR A 244 -13.36 2.99 6.17
C TYR A 244 -13.35 1.96 7.30
N LEU A 245 -13.51 2.41 8.55
CA LEU A 245 -13.51 1.52 9.72
C LEU A 245 -14.67 0.52 9.67
N ILE A 246 -15.86 0.95 9.22
CA ILE A 246 -17.01 0.05 9.04
C ILE A 246 -16.71 -1.00 7.97
N THR A 247 -16.15 -0.59 6.83
CA THR A 247 -15.83 -1.53 5.75
C THR A 247 -14.73 -2.51 6.17
N LEU A 248 -13.72 -2.02 6.88
CA LEU A 248 -12.65 -2.83 7.45
C LEU A 248 -13.17 -3.82 8.50
N ALA A 249 -14.06 -3.38 9.39
CA ALA A 249 -14.68 -4.25 10.39
C ALA A 249 -15.49 -5.37 9.73
N MET A 250 -16.29 -5.06 8.71
CA MET A 250 -17.01 -6.11 7.97
C MET A 250 -16.10 -7.03 7.18
N LEU A 251 -15.03 -6.53 6.57
CA LEU A 251 -14.01 -7.38 5.96
C LEU A 251 -13.42 -8.35 6.99
N PHE A 252 -13.03 -7.85 8.16
CA PHE A 252 -12.44 -8.65 9.22
C PHE A 252 -13.42 -9.73 9.71
N ILE A 253 -14.67 -9.36 10.00
CA ILE A 253 -15.73 -10.30 10.42
C ILE A 253 -15.94 -11.36 9.34
N THR A 254 -16.11 -10.95 8.08
CA THR A 254 -16.35 -11.89 6.96
C THR A 254 -15.16 -12.83 6.76
N SER A 255 -13.94 -12.31 6.81
CA SER A 255 -12.71 -13.10 6.69
C SER A 255 -12.54 -14.10 7.84
N MET A 256 -12.93 -13.72 9.07
CA MET A 256 -12.92 -14.60 10.24
C MET A 256 -13.98 -15.72 10.14
N CYS A 257 -15.16 -15.40 9.62
CA CYS A 257 -16.24 -16.37 9.44
C CYS A 257 -15.99 -17.35 8.29
N MET A 258 -15.41 -16.92 7.18
CA MET A 258 -15.08 -17.81 6.05
C MET A 258 -13.89 -18.74 6.33
N GLY A 259 -13.04 -18.34 7.29
CA GLY A 259 -11.76 -18.97 7.52
C GLY A 259 -10.69 -18.43 6.55
N THR A 260 -9.45 -18.55 6.97
CA THR A 260 -8.27 -18.17 6.17
C THR A 260 -7.28 -19.32 6.16
N LYS A 261 -6.26 -19.26 5.32
CA LYS A 261 -5.19 -20.27 5.32
C LYS A 261 -4.49 -20.40 6.68
N TYR A 262 -4.47 -19.30 7.45
CA TYR A 262 -3.91 -19.20 8.80
C TYR A 262 -4.86 -19.69 9.89
N GLN A 263 -6.16 -19.76 9.60
CA GLN A 263 -7.21 -20.24 10.50
C GLN A 263 -8.06 -21.28 9.78
N GLN A 264 -7.62 -22.55 9.84
CA GLN A 264 -8.25 -23.64 9.09
C GLN A 264 -9.65 -24.02 9.60
N LYS A 265 -9.97 -23.75 10.87
CA LYS A 265 -11.30 -24.01 11.44
C LYS A 265 -12.17 -22.75 11.31
N ARG A 266 -13.25 -22.86 10.53
CA ARG A 266 -14.30 -21.83 10.45
C ARG A 266 -14.90 -21.60 11.84
N LEU A 267 -15.16 -20.33 12.17
CA LEU A 267 -15.79 -19.97 13.45
C LEU A 267 -17.27 -20.32 13.48
N VAL A 268 -17.92 -20.35 12.32
CA VAL A 268 -19.35 -20.54 12.15
C VAL A 268 -19.62 -21.60 11.09
N ASP A 269 -20.87 -22.08 11.09
CA ASP A 269 -21.37 -23.01 10.08
C ASP A 269 -21.21 -22.43 8.65
N PRO A 270 -20.89 -23.27 7.63
CA PRO A 270 -20.73 -22.83 6.25
C PRO A 270 -21.86 -21.95 5.72
N TYR A 271 -23.12 -22.26 6.03
CA TYR A 271 -24.27 -21.49 5.55
C TYR A 271 -24.25 -20.06 6.10
N VAL A 272 -23.92 -19.91 7.38
CA VAL A 272 -23.80 -18.61 8.04
C VAL A 272 -22.66 -17.79 7.42
N SER A 273 -21.51 -18.43 7.13
CA SER A 273 -20.39 -17.76 6.45
C SER A 273 -20.78 -17.21 5.07
N TYR A 274 -21.56 -17.95 4.28
CA TYR A 274 -22.02 -17.48 2.96
C TYR A 274 -23.05 -16.35 3.06
N VAL A 275 -23.93 -16.35 4.07
CA VAL A 275 -24.85 -15.24 4.32
C VAL A 275 -24.08 -13.96 4.69
N ILE A 276 -23.09 -14.06 5.58
CA ILE A 276 -22.23 -12.92 5.95
C ILE A 276 -21.47 -12.39 4.73
N LEU A 277 -20.94 -13.28 3.88
CA LEU A 277 -20.30 -12.89 2.62
C LEU A 277 -21.28 -12.14 1.70
N ALA A 278 -22.50 -12.62 1.53
CA ALA A 278 -23.51 -11.97 0.71
C ALA A 278 -23.85 -10.57 1.23
N ILE A 279 -23.99 -10.41 2.55
CA ILE A 279 -24.20 -9.10 3.20
C ILE A 279 -23.01 -8.17 2.91
N PHE A 280 -21.78 -8.66 3.00
CA PHE A 280 -20.59 -7.86 2.70
C PHE A 280 -20.50 -7.45 1.22
N ILE A 281 -20.84 -8.34 0.28
CA ILE A 281 -20.93 -8.02 -1.15
C ILE A 281 -21.98 -6.92 -1.38
N ILE A 282 -23.18 -7.09 -0.84
CA ILE A 282 -24.27 -6.11 -0.97
C ILE A 282 -23.85 -4.76 -0.41
N TYR A 283 -23.27 -4.74 0.80
CA TYR A 283 -22.76 -3.52 1.41
C TYR A 283 -21.71 -2.83 0.54
N THR A 284 -20.70 -3.56 0.06
CA THR A 284 -19.59 -2.96 -0.72
C THR A 284 -20.08 -2.39 -2.05
N VAL A 285 -21.03 -3.04 -2.72
CA VAL A 285 -21.67 -2.51 -3.94
C VAL A 285 -22.47 -1.24 -3.63
N ILE A 286 -23.31 -1.26 -2.60
CA ILE A 286 -24.12 -0.10 -2.18
C ILE A 286 -23.21 1.06 -1.75
N SER A 287 -22.20 0.79 -0.94
CA SER A 287 -21.23 1.80 -0.49
C SER A 287 -20.46 2.42 -1.66
N THR A 288 -20.06 1.60 -2.64
CA THR A 288 -19.38 2.10 -3.85
C THR A 288 -20.31 3.01 -4.64
N PHE A 289 -21.58 2.63 -4.82
CA PHE A 289 -22.57 3.47 -5.49
C PHE A 289 -22.75 4.83 -4.81
N PHE A 290 -22.89 4.86 -3.48
CA PHE A 290 -22.99 6.12 -2.72
C PHE A 290 -21.71 6.95 -2.78
N ASN A 291 -20.53 6.33 -2.73
CA ASN A 291 -19.27 7.04 -2.86
C ASN A 291 -19.10 7.65 -4.25
N CYS A 292 -19.51 6.96 -5.32
CA CYS A 292 -19.56 7.51 -6.67
C CYS A 292 -20.49 8.72 -6.76
N LYS A 293 -21.69 8.63 -6.15
CA LYS A 293 -22.66 9.75 -6.13
C LYS A 293 -22.12 10.97 -5.38
N GLU A 294 -21.52 10.74 -4.22
CA GLU A 294 -20.89 11.79 -3.40
C GLU A 294 -19.72 12.45 -4.14
N LEU A 295 -18.87 11.65 -4.78
CA LEU A 295 -17.74 12.15 -5.56
C LEU A 295 -18.18 13.05 -6.71
N ARG A 296 -19.24 12.66 -7.44
CA ARG A 296 -19.84 13.49 -8.48
C ARG A 296 -20.44 14.78 -7.91
N ARG A 297 -21.10 14.72 -6.75
CA ARG A 297 -21.62 15.92 -6.07
C ARG A 297 -20.51 16.92 -5.76
N ILE A 298 -19.39 16.45 -5.20
CA ILE A 298 -18.22 17.29 -4.88
C ILE A 298 -17.68 17.95 -6.15
N HIS A 299 -17.49 17.19 -7.22
CA HIS A 299 -17.00 17.72 -8.50
C HIS A 299 -17.98 18.73 -9.13
N MET A 300 -19.29 18.49 -9.04
CA MET A 300 -20.30 19.45 -9.51
C MET A 300 -20.22 20.78 -8.75
N VAL A 301 -20.08 20.75 -7.42
CA VAL A 301 -19.93 21.97 -6.60
C VAL A 301 -18.62 22.71 -6.95
N LYS A 302 -17.50 21.98 -7.03
CA LYS A 302 -16.21 22.53 -7.46
C LYS A 302 -16.31 23.21 -8.82
N ARG A 303 -17.02 22.62 -9.79
CA ARG A 303 -17.24 23.21 -11.12
C ARG A 303 -18.16 24.43 -11.08
N ARG A 304 -19.28 24.34 -10.36
CA ARG A 304 -20.26 25.43 -10.21
C ARG A 304 -19.58 26.70 -9.70
N ASP A 305 -18.69 26.55 -8.73
CA ASP A 305 -18.07 27.66 -8.01
C ASP A 305 -16.66 28.02 -8.55
N GLY A 306 -16.29 27.47 -9.71
CA GLY A 306 -15.05 27.86 -10.41
C GLY A 306 -13.75 27.41 -9.74
N TYR A 307 -13.76 26.27 -9.04
CA TYR A 307 -12.57 25.68 -8.43
C TYR A 307 -11.47 25.42 -9.48
N VAL A 308 -10.24 25.84 -9.17
CA VAL A 308 -9.09 25.71 -10.06
C VAL A 308 -8.43 24.35 -9.84
N TYR A 309 -8.70 23.42 -10.75
CA TYR A 309 -8.03 22.11 -10.78
C TYR A 309 -6.57 22.25 -11.22
N ASP A 310 -5.71 21.41 -10.64
CA ASP A 310 -4.36 21.21 -11.19
C ASP A 310 -4.46 20.37 -12.47
N LYS A 311 -3.54 20.58 -13.43
CA LYS A 311 -3.48 19.78 -14.67
C LYS A 311 -3.34 18.28 -14.39
N ALA A 312 -2.78 17.93 -13.24
CA ALA A 312 -2.57 16.56 -12.79
C ALA A 312 -3.65 16.05 -11.81
N ASP A 313 -4.76 16.77 -11.64
CA ASP A 313 -5.92 16.25 -10.91
C ASP A 313 -6.72 15.28 -11.76
N ILE A 314 -7.17 14.21 -11.13
CA ILE A 314 -8.12 13.29 -11.75
C ILE A 314 -9.52 13.87 -11.59
N THR A 315 -10.07 14.39 -12.68
CA THR A 315 -11.46 14.82 -12.73
C THR A 315 -12.31 13.62 -13.14
N PHE A 316 -13.12 13.08 -12.22
CA PHE A 316 -13.97 11.90 -12.46
C PHE A 316 -15.23 12.23 -13.27
N GLU A 317 -15.07 13.02 -14.34
CA GLU A 317 -16.19 13.53 -15.14
C GLU A 317 -16.84 12.43 -15.98
N ASP A 318 -16.04 11.50 -16.48
CA ASP A 318 -16.51 10.44 -17.32
C ASP A 318 -16.78 9.15 -16.52
N ASN A 319 -17.95 8.57 -16.78
CA ASN A 319 -18.35 7.30 -16.17
C ASN A 319 -17.37 6.16 -16.49
N LYS A 320 -16.63 6.27 -17.60
CA LYS A 320 -15.66 5.27 -18.03
C LYS A 320 -14.42 5.28 -17.13
N SER A 321 -13.79 6.42 -16.86
CA SER A 321 -12.66 6.53 -15.93
C SER A 321 -13.05 6.13 -14.51
N LEU A 322 -14.25 6.53 -14.07
CA LEU A 322 -14.76 6.11 -12.77
C LEU A 322 -14.89 4.58 -12.67
N ALA A 323 -15.55 3.96 -13.65
CA ALA A 323 -15.69 2.50 -13.70
C ALA A 323 -14.33 1.80 -13.84
N PHE A 324 -13.41 2.38 -14.61
CA PHE A 324 -12.05 1.89 -14.77
C PHE A 324 -11.29 1.87 -13.43
N VAL A 325 -11.34 2.94 -12.64
CA VAL A 325 -10.71 2.96 -11.30
C VAL A 325 -11.33 1.94 -10.38
N VAL A 326 -12.65 1.90 -10.31
CA VAL A 326 -13.41 0.98 -9.45
C VAL A 326 -13.07 -0.48 -9.77
N LEU A 327 -13.05 -0.84 -11.05
CA LEU A 327 -12.69 -2.19 -11.51
C LEU A 327 -11.23 -2.53 -11.21
N ASN A 328 -10.29 -1.62 -11.46
CA ASN A 328 -8.88 -1.85 -11.16
C ASN A 328 -8.62 -1.94 -9.65
N CYS A 329 -9.38 -1.24 -8.81
CA CYS A 329 -9.31 -1.39 -7.35
C CYS A 329 -9.73 -2.79 -6.91
N PHE A 330 -10.81 -3.33 -7.48
CA PHE A 330 -11.22 -4.71 -7.22
C PHE A 330 -10.14 -5.72 -7.65
N ILE A 331 -9.60 -5.57 -8.86
CA ILE A 331 -8.55 -6.47 -9.39
C ILE A 331 -7.27 -6.37 -8.56
N ALA A 332 -6.82 -5.15 -8.23
CA ALA A 332 -5.66 -4.93 -7.37
C ALA A 332 -5.85 -5.54 -5.99
N GLY A 333 -7.06 -5.42 -5.42
CA GLY A 333 -7.44 -6.04 -4.16
C GLY A 333 -7.37 -7.56 -4.25
N MET A 334 -7.89 -8.16 -5.31
CA MET A 334 -7.89 -9.59 -5.54
C MET A 334 -6.48 -10.15 -5.73
N LEU A 335 -5.66 -9.54 -6.58
CA LEU A 335 -4.26 -9.92 -6.77
C LEU A 335 -3.46 -9.79 -5.46
N GLY A 336 -3.66 -8.69 -4.73
CA GLY A 336 -3.07 -8.46 -3.43
C GLY A 336 -3.51 -9.50 -2.39
N GLY A 337 -4.79 -9.89 -2.40
CA GLY A 337 -5.34 -10.91 -1.51
C GLY A 337 -4.84 -12.32 -1.80
N ILE A 338 -4.70 -12.70 -3.09
CA ILE A 338 -4.14 -14.00 -3.48
C ILE A 338 -2.74 -14.14 -2.90
N VAL A 339 -1.91 -13.14 -3.16
CA VAL A 339 -0.47 -13.19 -2.92
C VAL A 339 -0.10 -12.76 -1.48
N GLY A 340 -0.96 -12.00 -0.81
CA GLY A 340 -0.69 -11.41 0.48
C GLY A 340 0.16 -10.14 0.41
N ILE A 341 -0.04 -9.31 -0.62
CA ILE A 341 0.58 -7.99 -0.76
C ILE A 341 -0.49 -6.90 -0.58
N ALA A 342 -0.12 -5.76 0.01
CA ALA A 342 -0.97 -4.58 0.05
C ALA A 342 -1.35 -4.10 -1.37
N GLY A 343 -2.65 -4.00 -1.66
CA GLY A 343 -3.15 -3.57 -2.97
C GLY A 343 -2.70 -2.17 -3.40
N GLY A 344 -2.27 -1.32 -2.46
CA GLY A 344 -1.70 0.01 -2.74
C GLY A 344 -0.44 -0.04 -3.62
N ILE A 345 0.37 -1.09 -3.54
CA ILE A 345 1.56 -1.28 -4.40
C ILE A 345 1.14 -1.44 -5.87
N ILE A 346 0.03 -2.13 -6.11
CA ILE A 346 -0.50 -2.39 -7.46
C ILE A 346 -1.17 -1.14 -8.04
N LEU A 347 -1.80 -0.32 -7.19
CA LEU A 347 -2.51 0.90 -7.60
C LEU A 347 -1.60 2.09 -7.92
N GLY A 348 -0.37 2.11 -7.44
CA GLY A 348 0.53 3.24 -7.68
C GLY A 348 0.80 3.56 -9.15
N PRO A 349 1.26 2.58 -9.96
CA PRO A 349 1.45 2.79 -11.39
C PRO A 349 0.16 3.17 -12.13
N LEU A 350 -1.00 2.69 -11.66
CA LEU A 350 -2.31 3.03 -12.22
C LEU A 350 -2.61 4.53 -12.02
N PHE A 351 -2.44 5.06 -10.81
CA PHE A 351 -2.69 6.48 -10.56
C PHE A 351 -1.75 7.40 -11.34
N LEU A 352 -0.49 7.00 -11.53
CA LEU A 352 0.45 7.70 -12.40
C LEU A 352 0.04 7.66 -13.89
N GLN A 353 -0.59 6.58 -14.33
CA GLN A 353 -1.13 6.49 -15.70
C GLN A 353 -2.33 7.41 -15.90
N MET A 354 -3.11 7.62 -14.85
CA MET A 354 -4.22 8.57 -14.84
C MET A 354 -3.78 10.04 -14.74
N GLY A 355 -2.49 10.32 -14.69
CA GLY A 355 -1.95 11.69 -14.70
C GLY A 355 -1.72 12.30 -13.32
N MET A 356 -1.95 11.56 -12.24
CA MET A 356 -1.73 12.07 -10.88
C MET A 356 -0.24 12.37 -10.63
N LEU A 357 0.04 13.46 -9.92
CA LEU A 357 1.40 13.86 -9.54
C LEU A 357 2.09 12.76 -8.71
N PRO A 358 3.39 12.47 -8.92
CA PRO A 358 4.11 11.46 -8.15
C PRO A 358 4.06 11.66 -6.64
N VAL A 359 4.08 12.91 -6.17
CA VAL A 359 3.99 13.26 -4.75
C VAL A 359 2.62 12.87 -4.17
N VAL A 360 1.54 13.12 -4.91
CA VAL A 360 0.16 12.81 -4.51
C VAL A 360 -0.08 11.31 -4.57
N VAL A 361 0.42 10.63 -5.61
CA VAL A 361 0.38 9.16 -5.72
C VAL A 361 1.10 8.51 -4.56
N ALA A 362 2.30 8.98 -4.21
CA ALA A 362 3.07 8.43 -3.10
C ALA A 362 2.30 8.54 -1.78
N ALA A 363 1.74 9.71 -1.47
CA ALA A 363 0.93 9.90 -0.25
C ALA A 363 -0.33 9.02 -0.25
N THR A 364 -1.03 8.96 -1.37
CA THR A 364 -2.25 8.16 -1.56
C THR A 364 -1.99 6.65 -1.42
N ASN A 365 -0.93 6.14 -2.03
CA ASN A 365 -0.54 4.73 -1.91
C ASN A 365 -0.11 4.36 -0.50
N GLN A 366 0.62 5.23 0.20
CA GLN A 366 1.02 4.97 1.59
C GLN A 366 -0.20 4.83 2.49
N TYR A 367 -1.20 5.70 2.31
CA TYR A 367 -2.44 5.61 3.07
C TYR A 367 -3.25 4.35 2.71
N LEU A 368 -3.36 4.01 1.42
CA LEU A 368 -3.97 2.76 0.97
C LEU A 368 -3.25 1.54 1.55
N ALA A 369 -1.92 1.54 1.57
CA ALA A 369 -1.10 0.48 2.16
C ALA A 369 -1.33 0.37 3.66
N LEU A 370 -1.32 1.48 4.41
CA LEU A 370 -1.56 1.51 5.85
C LEU A 370 -2.92 0.90 6.21
N ILE A 371 -3.98 1.37 5.55
CA ILE A 371 -5.36 0.96 5.83
C ILE A 371 -5.63 -0.49 5.36
N SER A 372 -5.04 -0.93 4.25
CA SER A 372 -5.17 -2.33 3.80
C SER A 372 -4.40 -3.33 4.67
N THR A 373 -3.18 -2.99 5.06
CA THR A 373 -2.33 -3.85 5.92
C THR A 373 -2.80 -3.89 7.38
N THR A 374 -3.60 -2.94 7.84
CA THR A 374 -4.24 -2.98 9.17
C THR A 374 -5.16 -4.20 9.32
N SER A 375 -5.87 -4.60 8.26
CA SER A 375 -6.70 -5.82 8.25
C SER A 375 -5.84 -7.07 8.46
N VAL A 376 -4.75 -7.19 7.71
CA VAL A 376 -3.85 -8.36 7.72
C VAL A 376 -3.03 -8.42 9.01
N THR A 377 -2.59 -7.28 9.54
CA THR A 377 -1.88 -7.21 10.83
C THR A 377 -2.78 -7.62 11.99
N SER A 378 -4.07 -7.29 11.94
CA SER A 378 -5.03 -7.78 12.95
C SER A 378 -5.16 -9.30 12.93
N GLN A 379 -4.96 -9.94 11.77
CA GLN A 379 -4.86 -11.40 11.63
C GLN A 379 -3.51 -11.93 12.16
N PHE A 380 -2.42 -11.14 12.10
CA PHE A 380 -1.12 -11.49 12.67
C PHE A 380 -1.13 -11.66 14.20
N ILE A 381 -2.03 -11.00 14.92
CA ILE A 381 -2.23 -11.26 16.36
C ILE A 381 -2.57 -12.75 16.61
N GLN A 382 -3.18 -13.43 15.63
CA GLN A 382 -3.39 -14.88 15.67
C GLN A 382 -2.15 -15.68 15.22
N VAL A 383 -1.32 -15.14 14.32
CA VAL A 383 0.01 -15.68 13.98
C VAL A 383 0.94 -15.68 15.21
N ASN A 384 0.72 -14.81 16.19
CA ASN A 384 1.43 -14.87 17.48
C ASN A 384 1.21 -16.22 18.23
N ARG A 385 0.13 -16.97 17.92
CA ARG A 385 0.00 -18.38 18.35
C ARG A 385 0.92 -19.31 17.55
N LEU A 386 1.07 -19.12 16.24
CA LEU A 386 1.99 -19.90 15.41
C LEU A 386 3.46 -19.65 15.79
N VAL A 387 3.83 -18.40 16.06
CA VAL A 387 5.17 -17.98 16.53
C VAL A 387 5.49 -18.50 17.93
N LYS A 388 4.49 -18.58 18.82
CA LYS A 388 4.63 -19.24 20.13
C LYS A 388 4.80 -20.76 20.02
N ILE A 389 4.23 -21.39 18.98
CA ILE A 389 4.37 -22.84 18.73
C ILE A 389 5.71 -23.17 18.04
N THR A 390 6.24 -22.28 17.18
CA THR A 390 7.53 -22.52 16.49
C THR A 390 8.77 -22.21 17.34
N GLY A 391 8.63 -21.57 18.50
CA GLY A 391 9.71 -21.39 19.49
C GLY A 391 10.94 -20.59 19.03
N LYS A 392 10.94 -20.07 17.80
CA LYS A 392 12.08 -19.45 17.13
C LYS A 392 11.59 -18.37 16.17
N GLN A 393 12.35 -17.29 16.02
CA GLN A 393 12.21 -16.16 15.05
C GLN A 393 11.49 -14.88 15.50
N SER A 394 10.74 -14.86 16.61
CA SER A 394 10.06 -13.62 17.01
C SER A 394 11.05 -12.48 17.30
N ILE A 395 12.16 -12.75 17.98
CA ILE A 395 13.11 -11.71 18.41
C ILE A 395 13.89 -11.15 17.22
N ILE A 396 14.44 -11.97 16.31
CA ILE A 396 15.24 -11.44 15.17
C ILE A 396 14.35 -10.70 14.16
N VAL A 397 13.15 -11.22 13.87
CA VAL A 397 12.18 -10.56 12.97
C VAL A 397 11.63 -9.27 13.61
N PHE A 398 11.40 -9.28 14.93
CA PHE A 398 10.99 -8.09 15.67
C PHE A 398 12.14 -7.07 15.80
N THR A 399 13.38 -7.50 16.02
CA THR A 399 14.59 -6.65 16.02
C THR A 399 14.88 -6.11 14.63
N LEU A 400 14.67 -6.87 13.56
CA LEU A 400 14.71 -6.38 12.17
C LEU A 400 13.64 -5.35 11.91
N ALA A 401 12.39 -5.63 12.30
CA ALA A 401 11.27 -4.70 12.16
C ALA A 401 11.50 -3.40 12.95
N LEU A 402 12.11 -3.50 14.14
CA LEU A 402 12.40 -2.40 15.03
C LEU A 402 13.62 -1.58 14.56
N VAL A 403 14.72 -2.24 14.13
CA VAL A 403 15.91 -1.60 13.56
C VAL A 403 15.58 -0.93 12.22
N LEU A 404 14.76 -1.56 11.37
CA LEU A 404 14.25 -0.94 10.15
C LEU A 404 13.29 0.21 10.43
N GLY A 405 12.40 0.06 11.41
CA GLY A 405 11.51 1.12 11.88
C GLY A 405 12.28 2.36 12.34
N ILE A 406 13.41 2.16 13.02
CA ILE A 406 14.32 3.21 13.49
C ILE A 406 15.07 3.87 12.32
N SER A 407 15.50 3.12 11.29
CA SER A 407 16.10 3.68 10.07
C SER A 407 15.18 4.66 9.32
N PHE A 408 13.88 4.63 9.60
CA PHE A 408 12.88 5.54 9.01
C PHE A 408 12.65 6.83 9.81
N ILE A 409 13.21 6.96 11.02
CA ILE A 409 13.31 8.24 11.73
C ILE A 409 14.33 9.15 11.02
N ALA A 410 15.27 8.59 10.25
CA ALA A 410 16.32 9.31 9.52
C ALA A 410 15.91 9.86 8.14
N LEU A 411 14.62 9.86 7.79
CA LEU A 411 14.13 10.25 6.47
C LEU A 411 13.95 11.76 6.15
N PRO A 412 14.29 12.77 6.99
CA PRO A 412 14.32 14.13 6.48
C PRO A 412 15.58 14.36 5.61
N LEU A 413 15.95 13.42 4.73
CA LEU A 413 16.94 13.67 3.68
C LEU A 413 16.36 14.50 2.52
N LYS A 414 15.02 14.55 2.40
CA LYS A 414 14.34 15.48 1.48
C LYS A 414 14.51 16.95 1.91
N TYR A 415 14.87 17.20 3.17
CA TYR A 415 15.17 18.52 3.73
C TYR A 415 16.67 18.85 3.74
N LEU A 416 17.55 17.90 3.40
CA LEU A 416 19.01 18.11 3.36
C LEU A 416 19.54 18.35 1.93
N ILE A 417 18.72 18.12 0.90
CA ILE A 417 19.12 18.20 -0.52
C ILE A 417 18.24 19.20 -1.32
N GLN A 418 17.37 19.96 -0.65
CA GLN A 418 16.72 21.16 -1.19
C GLN A 418 17.32 22.37 -0.51
#